data_AF-A0A536CPJ5-F1
#
_entry.id   AF-A0A536CPJ5-F1
#
_cell.length_a   1.000
_cell.length_b   1.000
_cell.length_c   1.000
_cell.angle_alpha   90.00
_cell.angle_beta   90.00
_cell.angle_gamma   90.00
#
_symmetry.space_group_name_H-M   'P 1'
#
loop_
_entity.id
_entity.type
_entity.pdbx_description
1 polymer ?
#
loop_
_entity_poly.entity_id
_entity_poly.type
_entity_poly.pdbx_seq_one_letter_code
_entity_poly.pdbx_strand_id
1 'polypeptide(L)'
;MPVVLPRATVDELRLLVEPLTDGEAGDYDTLLKLVGEAQIVLLGTSSLGTHEFFRARAELTTRLIKDKGFVAVALPADSRAVQRLDSFVQGRSEDALAIGALGDVTSFPSWVWRNAEMLDFVGWLRNYKDHSRHVGDARATNQPAPSLGQLARERHGPRTVLVGFSTFSGTTIAAAGQGRPPRRQVLPPAPTDSVEALCRALEIPRFYLALRGIPQPLADALRTPLLERMVDAVFDQQFGAETYVRARLADQFDALIYFDETRSIEPLDVG
;
A
#
# COMPACT_ATOMS: atom_id res chain seq x y z
N MET A 1 0.88 5.36 -29.57
CA MET A 1 -0.42 4.66 -29.64
C MET A 1 -0.67 4.01 -28.29
N PRO A 2 -1.92 3.87 -27.81
CA PRO A 2 -2.19 3.06 -26.62
C PRO A 2 -1.87 1.60 -26.94
N VAL A 3 -1.16 0.92 -26.04
CA VAL A 3 -0.97 -0.53 -26.12
C VAL A 3 -2.22 -1.19 -25.53
N VAL A 4 -3.14 -1.59 -26.40
CA VAL A 4 -4.27 -2.46 -26.02
C VAL A 4 -3.74 -3.89 -26.04
N LEU A 5 -3.86 -4.58 -24.92
CA LEU A 5 -3.25 -5.90 -24.77
C LEU A 5 -4.09 -6.99 -25.47
N PRO A 6 -3.46 -8.01 -26.09
CA PRO A 6 -4.18 -8.97 -26.93
C PRO A 6 -5.22 -9.75 -26.13
N ARG A 7 -6.42 -9.95 -26.71
CA ARG A 7 -7.53 -10.60 -26.02
C ARG A 7 -7.21 -11.98 -25.42
N ALA A 8 -6.27 -12.73 -26.00
CA ALA A 8 -5.82 -13.99 -25.45
C ALA A 8 -5.05 -13.84 -24.12
N THR A 9 -4.13 -12.88 -24.00
CA THR A 9 -3.46 -12.51 -22.74
C THR A 9 -4.50 -12.19 -21.66
N VAL A 10 -5.45 -11.38 -22.11
CA VAL A 10 -6.60 -10.78 -21.44
C VAL A 10 -7.56 -11.87 -20.92
N ASP A 11 -7.90 -12.92 -21.70
CA ASP A 11 -8.71 -14.06 -21.22
C ASP A 11 -7.89 -15.20 -20.51
N GLU A 12 -6.63 -15.48 -20.89
CA GLU A 12 -5.78 -16.54 -20.28
C GLU A 12 -5.57 -16.30 -18.79
N LEU A 13 -5.14 -15.09 -18.50
CA LEU A 13 -4.66 -14.70 -17.19
C LEU A 13 -5.83 -14.51 -16.24
N ARG A 14 -7.06 -14.32 -16.76
CA ARG A 14 -8.37 -14.25 -16.07
C ARG A 14 -8.68 -15.44 -15.16
N LEU A 15 -7.84 -16.47 -15.19
CA LEU A 15 -7.91 -17.71 -14.43
C LEU A 15 -7.03 -17.71 -13.15
N LEU A 16 -6.15 -16.72 -12.98
CA LEU A 16 -5.22 -16.58 -11.85
C LEU A 16 -5.76 -15.69 -10.70
N VAL A 17 -7.07 -15.43 -10.67
CA VAL A 17 -7.75 -14.53 -9.72
C VAL A 17 -7.90 -15.15 -8.34
N GLU A 18 -7.65 -14.35 -7.31
CA GLU A 18 -8.21 -14.55 -5.97
C GLU A 18 -9.08 -13.33 -5.62
N PRO A 19 -10.41 -13.43 -5.73
CA PRO A 19 -11.30 -12.32 -5.41
C PRO A 19 -11.40 -12.11 -3.90
N LEU A 20 -10.97 -10.94 -3.41
CA LEU A 20 -11.24 -10.54 -2.02
C LEU A 20 -12.73 -10.34 -1.76
N THR A 21 -13.15 -10.69 -0.55
CA THR A 21 -14.53 -10.80 -0.06
C THR A 21 -15.00 -9.63 0.79
N ASP A 22 -14.11 -8.69 1.14
CA ASP A 22 -14.31 -7.56 2.08
C ASP A 22 -14.33 -7.98 3.56
N GLY A 23 -13.48 -8.95 3.93
CA GLY A 23 -13.17 -9.28 5.32
C GLY A 23 -13.65 -10.65 5.82
N GLU A 24 -13.93 -11.62 4.94
CA GLU A 24 -14.09 -13.01 5.41
C GLU A 24 -12.75 -13.63 5.84
N ALA A 25 -12.82 -14.71 6.62
CA ALA A 25 -11.67 -15.44 7.15
C ALA A 25 -10.90 -16.19 6.04
N GLY A 26 -10.09 -15.43 5.29
CA GLY A 26 -9.31 -15.88 4.14
C GLY A 26 -8.80 -14.72 3.28
N ASP A 27 -9.38 -13.52 3.40
CA ASP A 27 -8.86 -12.34 2.72
C ASP A 27 -7.40 -12.07 3.13
N TYR A 28 -6.57 -11.75 2.12
CA TYR A 28 -5.12 -11.61 2.21
C TYR A 28 -4.30 -12.87 2.60
N ASP A 29 -4.90 -14.05 2.80
CA ASP A 29 -4.15 -15.25 3.23
C ASP A 29 -3.02 -15.62 2.28
N THR A 30 -3.22 -15.55 0.97
CA THR A 30 -2.18 -15.88 -0.01
C THR A 30 -1.07 -14.82 -0.06
N LEU A 31 -1.43 -13.55 0.20
CA LEU A 31 -0.44 -12.51 0.48
C LEU A 31 0.32 -12.76 1.78
N LEU A 32 -0.29 -13.32 2.82
CA LEU A 32 0.40 -13.65 4.08
C LEU A 32 1.28 -14.89 3.93
N LYS A 33 0.85 -15.90 3.16
CA LYS A 33 1.69 -17.03 2.73
C LYS A 33 2.94 -16.53 2.01
N LEU A 34 2.78 -15.57 1.09
CA LEU A 34 3.88 -14.83 0.48
C LEU A 34 4.76 -14.15 1.51
N VAL A 35 4.20 -13.22 2.32
CA VAL A 35 4.93 -12.44 3.34
C VAL A 35 5.86 -13.33 4.15
N GLY A 36 5.51 -14.61 4.36
CA GLY A 36 6.51 -15.64 4.64
C GLY A 36 7.29 -15.30 5.91
N GLU A 37 8.59 -15.08 5.75
CA GLU A 37 9.54 -14.71 6.82
C GLU A 37 9.93 -13.21 6.80
N ALA A 38 9.07 -12.32 6.30
CA ALA A 38 9.38 -10.89 6.16
C ALA A 38 9.56 -10.18 7.51
N GLN A 39 10.46 -9.18 7.55
CA GLN A 39 10.68 -8.37 8.74
C GLN A 39 10.08 -6.93 8.64
N ILE A 40 9.63 -6.47 7.45
CA ILE A 40 9.08 -5.11 7.14
C ILE A 40 8.00 -5.23 6.00
N VAL A 41 6.97 -4.34 5.84
CA VAL A 41 5.99 -4.34 4.67
C VAL A 41 5.47 -2.96 4.18
N LEU A 42 5.54 -2.63 2.85
CA LEU A 42 4.96 -1.41 2.17
C LEU A 42 3.50 -1.74 1.91
N LEU A 43 2.64 -1.29 2.81
CA LEU A 43 1.27 -1.01 2.42
C LEU A 43 1.22 0.39 1.80
N GLY A 44 1.84 0.46 0.62
CA GLY A 44 1.79 1.60 -0.30
C GLY A 44 0.35 1.83 -0.77
N THR A 45 0.16 2.86 -1.60
CA THR A 45 -1.19 3.27 -1.97
C THR A 45 -1.21 4.01 -3.30
N SER A 46 -2.40 4.07 -3.92
CA SER A 46 -2.70 5.01 -5.01
C SER A 46 -3.59 6.18 -4.58
N SER A 47 -3.76 6.40 -3.27
CA SER A 47 -3.54 7.69 -2.59
C SER A 47 -3.77 7.56 -1.09
N LEU A 48 -3.24 8.46 -0.24
CA LEU A 48 -3.53 8.39 1.20
C LEU A 48 -4.85 9.09 1.58
N GLY A 49 -5.95 8.43 1.23
CA GLY A 49 -7.26 8.66 1.85
C GLY A 49 -8.33 7.67 1.40
N THR A 50 -8.00 6.45 1.01
CA THR A 50 -8.94 5.57 0.29
C THR A 50 -9.51 4.46 1.19
N HIS A 51 -10.82 4.10 1.20
CA HIS A 51 -11.47 3.32 2.28
C HIS A 51 -10.87 1.94 2.29
N GLU A 52 -11.06 1.31 1.15
CA GLU A 52 -10.48 0.08 0.69
C GLU A 52 -8.95 0.09 0.91
N PHE A 53 -8.23 1.20 0.73
CA PHE A 53 -6.79 1.22 1.03
C PHE A 53 -6.47 1.38 2.52
N PHE A 54 -7.11 2.26 3.29
CA PHE A 54 -6.83 2.50 4.70
C PHE A 54 -7.38 1.38 5.58
N ARG A 55 -8.57 0.87 5.29
CA ARG A 55 -9.16 -0.33 5.88
C ARG A 55 -8.31 -1.55 5.52
N ALA A 56 -7.97 -1.80 4.25
CA ALA A 56 -7.03 -2.89 3.93
C ALA A 56 -5.64 -2.67 4.53
N ARG A 57 -5.15 -1.43 4.65
CA ARG A 57 -3.88 -1.12 5.35
C ARG A 57 -3.96 -1.43 6.82
N ALA A 58 -5.05 -1.06 7.51
CA ALA A 58 -5.26 -1.32 8.92
C ALA A 58 -5.47 -2.82 9.18
N GLU A 59 -6.28 -3.48 8.36
CA GLU A 59 -6.59 -4.90 8.42
C GLU A 59 -5.38 -5.77 8.05
N LEU A 60 -4.66 -5.45 6.98
CA LEU A 60 -3.44 -6.17 6.64
C LEU A 60 -2.29 -5.84 7.60
N THR A 61 -2.14 -4.60 8.09
CA THR A 61 -1.18 -4.37 9.18
C THR A 61 -1.57 -5.17 10.42
N THR A 62 -2.86 -5.28 10.72
CA THR A 62 -3.41 -6.16 11.77
C THR A 62 -3.05 -7.64 11.55
N ARG A 63 -3.25 -8.20 10.34
CA ARG A 63 -2.87 -9.58 9.99
C ARG A 63 -1.35 -9.78 10.01
N LEU A 64 -0.56 -8.82 9.52
CA LEU A 64 0.91 -8.87 9.56
C LEU A 64 1.43 -8.92 10.99
N ILE A 65 0.86 -8.13 11.89
CA ILE A 65 1.27 -8.17 13.28
C ILE A 65 0.82 -9.50 13.93
N LYS A 66 -0.46 -9.87 13.80
CA LYS A 66 -1.03 -11.10 14.41
C LYS A 66 -0.37 -12.39 13.92
N ASP A 67 -0.28 -12.55 12.61
CA ASP A 67 0.02 -13.82 11.96
C ASP A 67 1.51 -13.94 11.60
N LYS A 68 2.24 -12.81 11.60
CA LYS A 68 3.66 -12.72 11.18
C LYS A 68 4.59 -12.01 12.18
N GLY A 69 4.11 -11.58 13.34
CA GLY A 69 4.97 -11.16 14.46
C GLY A 69 5.76 -9.86 14.24
N PHE A 70 5.19 -8.92 13.49
CA PHE A 70 5.80 -7.60 13.23
C PHE A 70 5.75 -6.68 14.46
N VAL A 71 6.79 -5.87 14.74
CA VAL A 71 6.94 -5.13 16.02
C VAL A 71 7.10 -3.57 16.01
N ALA A 72 7.10 -2.82 14.88
CA ALA A 72 7.20 -1.33 14.87
C ALA A 72 6.35 -0.56 13.81
N VAL A 73 5.23 0.09 14.20
CA VAL A 73 4.33 0.90 13.33
C VAL A 73 4.84 2.33 13.16
N ALA A 74 4.78 2.83 11.92
CA ALA A 74 4.33 4.18 11.56
C ALA A 74 3.98 4.17 10.04
N LEU A 75 3.19 5.04 9.38
CA LEU A 75 2.77 6.43 9.59
C LEU A 75 3.86 7.47 9.22
N PRO A 76 4.19 7.71 7.92
CA PRO A 76 5.01 8.85 7.50
C PRO A 76 4.29 10.18 7.80
N ALA A 77 4.65 10.77 8.92
CA ALA A 77 4.07 11.96 9.54
C ALA A 77 5.16 12.68 10.36
N ASP A 78 4.85 13.83 10.96
CA ASP A 78 5.80 14.53 11.83
C ASP A 78 6.28 13.66 13.02
N SER A 79 7.55 13.87 13.37
CA SER A 79 8.25 13.24 14.47
C SER A 79 7.55 13.34 15.83
N ARG A 80 6.95 14.49 16.19
CA ARG A 80 6.25 14.67 17.47
C ARG A 80 4.90 13.96 17.45
N ALA A 81 4.16 14.09 16.35
CA ALA A 81 2.90 13.38 16.17
C ALA A 81 3.10 11.85 16.25
N VAL A 82 4.14 11.31 15.60
CA VAL A 82 4.52 9.89 15.70
C VAL A 82 4.94 9.52 17.12
N GLN A 83 5.70 10.37 17.83
CA GLN A 83 6.10 10.11 19.23
C GLN A 83 4.91 10.11 20.20
N ARG A 84 3.90 10.99 20.01
CA ARG A 84 2.67 10.97 20.82
C ARG A 84 1.82 9.74 20.52
N LEU A 85 1.73 9.31 19.26
CA LEU A 85 1.03 8.08 18.87
C LEU A 85 1.72 6.81 19.39
N ASP A 86 3.05 6.72 19.29
CA ASP A 86 3.85 5.65 19.91
C ASP A 86 3.64 5.63 21.44
N SER A 87 3.70 6.79 22.09
CA SER A 87 3.44 6.90 23.52
C SER A 87 2.00 6.48 23.88
N PHE A 88 1.01 6.83 23.06
CA PHE A 88 -0.38 6.42 23.27
C PHE A 88 -0.60 4.92 23.12
N VAL A 89 -0.06 4.30 22.06
CA VAL A 89 -0.15 2.86 21.79
C VAL A 89 0.56 2.06 22.89
N GLN A 90 1.74 2.52 23.30
CA GLN A 90 2.56 1.88 24.35
C GLN A 90 2.06 2.18 25.78
N GLY A 91 0.89 2.79 25.96
CA GLY A 91 0.30 3.09 27.28
C GLY A 91 1.06 4.12 28.12
N ARG A 92 1.91 4.94 27.48
CA ARG A 92 2.77 5.98 28.09
C ARG A 92 2.25 7.42 27.92
N SER A 93 1.21 7.66 27.12
CA SER A 93 0.58 8.99 26.99
C SER A 93 -0.51 9.22 28.05
N GLU A 94 -0.67 10.47 28.46
CA GLU A 94 -1.80 10.96 29.27
C GLU A 94 -3.13 10.94 28.48
N ASP A 95 -3.07 10.80 27.16
CA ASP A 95 -4.24 10.65 26.28
C ASP A 95 -5.09 9.43 26.66
N ALA A 96 -6.33 9.67 27.10
CA ALA A 96 -7.29 8.62 27.43
C ALA A 96 -7.83 7.87 26.18
N LEU A 97 -7.93 8.54 25.03
CA LEU A 97 -8.55 8.02 23.79
C LEU A 97 -7.71 8.39 22.56
N ALA A 98 -7.79 7.57 21.50
CA ALA A 98 -6.95 7.68 20.30
C ALA A 98 -7.10 9.03 19.57
N ILE A 99 -8.30 9.64 19.65
CA ILE A 99 -8.58 10.96 19.09
C ILE A 99 -7.74 12.08 19.74
N GLY A 100 -7.35 11.92 21.01
CA GLY A 100 -6.46 12.85 21.71
C GLY A 100 -5.01 12.74 21.24
N ALA A 101 -4.51 11.51 21.09
CA ALA A 101 -3.15 11.25 20.59
C ALA A 101 -2.96 11.65 19.12
N LEU A 102 -4.03 11.53 18.32
CA LEU A 102 -4.11 12.05 16.95
C LEU A 102 -4.25 13.59 16.91
N GLY A 103 -4.43 14.27 18.04
CA GLY A 103 -4.56 15.72 18.13
C GLY A 103 -3.33 16.49 17.63
N ASP A 104 -2.12 15.98 17.86
CA ASP A 104 -0.88 16.62 17.41
C ASP A 104 -0.51 16.33 15.94
N VAL A 105 -1.34 15.54 15.22
CA VAL A 105 -1.27 15.43 13.75
C VAL A 105 -1.79 16.73 13.12
N THR A 106 -1.03 17.80 13.33
CA THR A 106 -1.31 19.18 12.91
C THR A 106 -0.59 19.54 11.61
N SER A 107 0.48 18.82 11.28
CA SER A 107 1.22 18.97 10.03
C SER A 107 0.29 18.75 8.84
N PHE A 108 0.28 19.74 7.93
CA PHE A 108 -0.40 19.65 6.64
C PHE A 108 0.14 18.39 5.90
N PRO A 109 -0.67 17.36 5.57
CA PRO A 109 -2.14 17.26 5.68
C PRO A 109 -2.61 16.41 6.86
N SER A 110 -3.35 17.00 7.79
CA SER A 110 -3.69 16.39 9.09
C SER A 110 -4.57 15.13 8.97
N TRP A 111 -5.60 15.16 8.13
CA TRP A 111 -6.55 14.06 7.92
C TRP A 111 -5.97 12.80 7.28
N VAL A 112 -4.73 12.85 6.78
CA VAL A 112 -4.03 11.64 6.29
C VAL A 112 -3.86 10.65 7.43
N TRP A 113 -3.67 11.15 8.64
CA TRP A 113 -3.55 10.33 9.84
C TRP A 113 -4.68 10.60 10.85
N ARG A 114 -5.43 11.71 10.74
CA ARG A 114 -6.76 11.91 11.38
C ARG A 114 -7.91 11.47 10.45
N ASN A 115 -8.25 10.19 10.44
CA ASN A 115 -9.43 9.66 9.74
C ASN A 115 -10.03 8.47 10.53
N ALA A 116 -11.11 7.86 10.00
CA ALA A 116 -11.83 6.78 10.67
C ALA A 116 -10.93 5.59 10.93
N GLU A 117 -10.30 5.15 9.86
CA GLU A 117 -9.49 3.95 9.77
C GLU A 117 -8.25 4.10 10.62
N MET A 118 -7.69 5.31 10.73
CA MET A 118 -6.57 5.60 11.63
C MET A 118 -6.98 5.77 13.09
N LEU A 119 -8.19 6.30 13.39
CA LEU A 119 -8.69 6.32 14.76
C LEU A 119 -8.91 4.89 15.27
N ASP A 120 -9.58 4.07 14.46
CA ASP A 120 -9.88 2.67 14.77
C ASP A 120 -8.61 1.82 14.77
N PHE A 121 -7.67 2.04 13.84
CA PHE A 121 -6.39 1.32 13.82
C PHE A 121 -5.46 1.73 14.97
N VAL A 122 -5.40 2.99 15.37
CA VAL A 122 -4.62 3.43 16.56
C VAL A 122 -5.30 2.99 17.85
N GLY A 123 -6.64 2.98 17.89
CA GLY A 123 -7.42 2.37 18.97
C GLY A 123 -7.18 0.86 19.07
N TRP A 124 -7.16 0.16 17.94
CA TRP A 124 -6.81 -1.26 17.85
C TRP A 124 -5.38 -1.49 18.31
N LEU A 125 -4.39 -0.75 17.80
CA LEU A 125 -2.99 -0.82 18.21
C LEU A 125 -2.81 -0.59 19.72
N ARG A 126 -3.49 0.35 20.38
CA ARG A 126 -3.38 0.50 21.84
C ARG A 126 -3.93 -0.71 22.62
N ASN A 127 -4.88 -1.43 22.04
CA ASN A 127 -5.44 -2.64 22.63
C ASN A 127 -4.75 -3.92 22.13
N TYR A 128 -3.77 -3.81 21.22
CA TYR A 128 -3.10 -4.91 20.56
C TYR A 128 -1.57 -4.81 20.76
N LYS A 129 -0.88 -5.95 20.91
CA LYS A 129 0.55 -5.94 21.25
C LYS A 129 1.37 -6.29 20.01
N ASP A 130 2.16 -5.34 19.51
CA ASP A 130 3.09 -5.37 18.34
C ASP A 130 2.59 -4.64 17.04
N HIS A 131 3.45 -4.35 16.03
CA HIS A 131 3.35 -3.15 15.13
C HIS A 131 4.11 -3.22 13.72
N SER A 132 3.91 -2.40 12.63
CA SER A 132 4.69 -2.43 11.32
C SER A 132 4.75 -1.15 10.39
N ARG A 133 5.84 -0.94 9.57
CA ARG A 133 6.06 0.15 8.55
C ARG A 133 6.65 -0.41 7.20
N HIS A 134 6.75 0.45 6.18
CA HIS A 134 6.89 0.20 4.71
C HIS A 134 8.13 -0.58 4.12
N VAL A 135 7.99 -1.33 2.98
CA VAL A 135 9.03 -2.01 2.14
C VAL A 135 9.39 -1.39 0.76
N GLY A 136 9.10 -2.09 -0.36
CA GLY A 136 9.47 -1.86 -1.77
C GLY A 136 10.94 -1.57 -1.99
N ASP A 137 11.75 -2.54 -2.43
CA ASP A 137 13.21 -2.34 -2.52
C ASP A 137 13.54 -1.18 -3.47
N ALA A 138 13.91 -0.01 -2.91
CA ALA A 138 14.08 1.21 -3.71
C ALA A 138 15.14 1.06 -4.80
N ARG A 139 16.10 0.15 -4.63
CA ARG A 139 17.15 -0.21 -5.61
C ARG A 139 16.62 -0.91 -6.87
N ALA A 140 15.35 -1.31 -6.86
CA ALA A 140 14.62 -1.79 -8.02
C ALA A 140 13.77 -0.70 -8.70
N THR A 141 13.74 0.52 -8.15
CA THR A 141 13.03 1.69 -8.69
C THR A 141 14.01 2.81 -9.08
N ASN A 142 13.49 3.93 -9.60
CA ASN A 142 14.25 5.17 -9.76
C ASN A 142 14.06 6.19 -8.61
N GLN A 143 13.61 5.77 -7.42
CA GLN A 143 13.50 6.67 -6.26
C GLN A 143 14.88 7.08 -5.70
N PRO A 144 15.04 8.33 -5.21
CA PRO A 144 16.33 8.86 -4.76
C PRO A 144 16.68 8.53 -3.29
N ALA A 145 15.75 7.97 -2.51
CA ALA A 145 15.91 7.72 -1.08
C ALA A 145 15.73 6.22 -0.76
N PRO A 146 16.48 5.66 0.20
CA PRO A 146 16.35 4.26 0.56
C PRO A 146 15.01 4.02 1.24
N SER A 147 14.22 3.13 0.67
CA SER A 147 13.00 2.67 1.31
C SER A 147 13.33 1.82 2.54
N LEU A 148 12.41 1.78 3.51
CA LEU A 148 12.58 0.91 4.66
C LEU A 148 12.62 -0.59 4.26
N GLY A 149 12.17 -0.95 3.04
CA GLY A 149 12.34 -2.30 2.46
C GLY A 149 13.70 -2.60 1.88
N GLN A 150 14.37 -1.62 1.29
CA GLN A 150 15.79 -1.72 0.99
C GLN A 150 16.56 -1.98 2.30
N LEU A 151 16.31 -1.17 3.33
CA LEU A 151 16.94 -1.31 4.65
C LEU A 151 16.62 -2.67 5.30
N ALA A 152 15.42 -3.21 5.08
CA ALA A 152 15.03 -4.54 5.50
C ALA A 152 15.91 -5.63 4.87
N ARG A 153 15.99 -5.66 3.53
CA ARG A 153 16.83 -6.63 2.80
C ARG A 153 18.32 -6.45 3.08
N GLU A 154 18.80 -5.23 3.32
CA GLU A 154 20.19 -4.95 3.67
C GLU A 154 20.56 -5.47 5.07
N ARG A 155 19.63 -5.40 6.04
CA ARG A 155 19.86 -5.91 7.41
C ARG A 155 19.53 -7.39 7.60
N HIS A 156 18.53 -7.91 6.88
CA HIS A 156 17.92 -9.23 7.16
C HIS A 156 18.04 -10.23 6.00
N GLY A 157 18.39 -9.77 4.78
CA GLY A 157 18.71 -10.62 3.63
C GLY A 157 17.50 -11.43 3.12
N PRO A 158 17.66 -12.73 2.80
CA PRO A 158 16.58 -13.55 2.22
C PRO A 158 15.43 -13.83 3.20
N ARG A 159 15.63 -13.60 4.51
CA ARG A 159 14.58 -13.51 5.54
C ARG A 159 13.84 -12.18 5.47
N THR A 160 13.56 -11.72 4.26
CA THR A 160 12.73 -10.55 4.00
C THR A 160 11.87 -10.89 2.79
N VAL A 161 10.57 -10.63 2.85
CA VAL A 161 9.67 -10.73 1.71
C VAL A 161 8.98 -9.39 1.54
N LEU A 162 8.97 -8.89 0.32
CA LEU A 162 8.42 -7.58 -0.02
C LEU A 162 7.14 -7.79 -0.84
N VAL A 163 6.03 -7.17 -0.46
CA VAL A 163 4.75 -7.30 -1.19
C VAL A 163 4.26 -5.94 -1.68
N GLY A 164 3.86 -5.89 -2.94
CA GLY A 164 3.27 -4.72 -3.59
C GLY A 164 1.76 -4.79 -3.68
N PHE A 165 1.14 -3.62 -3.86
CA PHE A 165 -0.26 -3.44 -4.20
C PHE A 165 -0.37 -2.50 -5.40
N SER A 166 -1.16 -2.87 -6.41
CA SER A 166 -1.32 -2.09 -7.65
C SER A 166 -2.80 -1.96 -8.05
N THR A 167 -3.15 -0.90 -8.79
CA THR A 167 -4.49 -0.77 -9.38
C THR A 167 -4.54 0.06 -10.66
N PHE A 168 -5.30 -0.44 -11.64
CA PHE A 168 -5.43 0.20 -12.94
C PHE A 168 -6.31 1.45 -12.93
N SER A 169 -7.40 1.48 -12.15
CA SER A 169 -8.35 2.61 -12.14
C SER A 169 -9.24 2.64 -10.89
N GLY A 170 -10.12 3.62 -10.78
CA GLY A 170 -11.16 3.68 -9.75
C GLY A 170 -11.36 5.06 -9.13
N THR A 171 -11.66 5.11 -7.84
CA THR A 171 -11.63 6.34 -7.05
C THR A 171 -10.72 6.19 -5.84
N THR A 172 -10.23 7.32 -5.35
CA THR A 172 -9.23 7.41 -4.30
C THR A 172 -9.42 8.76 -3.59
N ILE A 173 -8.80 9.06 -2.44
CA ILE A 173 -8.85 10.42 -1.85
C ILE A 173 -7.44 10.94 -1.62
N ALA A 174 -7.19 12.20 -1.97
CA ALA A 174 -5.94 12.87 -1.61
C ALA A 174 -6.19 14.26 -0.99
N ALA A 175 -5.18 14.73 -0.27
CA ALA A 175 -5.00 16.12 0.12
C ALA A 175 -4.70 16.96 -1.13
N ALA A 176 -5.58 17.91 -1.44
CA ALA A 176 -5.41 18.80 -2.60
C ALA A 176 -4.44 19.97 -2.25
N GLY A 177 -3.15 19.66 -2.21
CA GLY A 177 -2.07 20.56 -1.77
C GLY A 177 -1.32 19.96 -0.59
N GLN A 178 -0.51 20.79 0.09
CA GLN A 178 -0.17 20.58 1.51
C GLN A 178 -0.92 21.74 2.45
N GLY A 179 -2.90 21.81 3.72
CA GLY A 179 -3.90 22.70 4.44
C GLY A 179 -5.26 22.77 3.72
N ARG A 180 -5.64 21.71 2.99
CA ARG A 180 -6.89 21.59 2.21
C ARG A 180 -7.50 20.19 2.39
N PRO A 181 -8.70 20.03 3.00
CA PRO A 181 -9.27 18.76 3.47
C PRO A 181 -9.30 17.62 2.42
N PRO A 182 -9.49 16.36 2.85
CA PRO A 182 -9.47 15.21 1.95
C PRO A 182 -10.57 15.36 0.90
N ARG A 183 -10.24 15.06 -0.36
CA ARG A 183 -11.22 15.03 -1.46
C ARG A 183 -11.11 13.74 -2.25
N ARG A 184 -12.27 13.13 -2.54
CA ARG A 184 -12.36 12.03 -3.49
C ARG A 184 -11.96 12.53 -4.89
N GLN A 185 -11.04 11.79 -5.49
CA GLN A 185 -10.52 11.97 -6.84
C GLN A 185 -10.74 10.68 -7.63
N VAL A 186 -10.78 10.77 -8.95
CA VAL A 186 -10.86 9.60 -9.84
C VAL A 186 -9.44 9.19 -10.22
N LEU A 187 -9.07 7.93 -9.99
CA LEU A 187 -7.87 7.34 -10.56
C LEU A 187 -8.12 7.06 -12.04
N PRO A 188 -7.50 7.78 -12.98
CA PRO A 188 -7.65 7.48 -14.39
C PRO A 188 -7.01 6.11 -14.70
N PRO A 189 -7.44 5.44 -15.79
CA PRO A 189 -6.73 4.32 -16.39
C PRO A 189 -5.21 4.51 -16.41
N ALA A 190 -4.47 3.48 -16.02
CA ALA A 190 -3.01 3.55 -15.98
C ALA A 190 -2.38 3.60 -17.39
N PRO A 191 -1.19 4.21 -17.56
CA PRO A 191 -0.43 4.21 -18.80
C PRO A 191 -0.21 2.80 -19.34
N THR A 192 -0.25 2.62 -20.66
CA THR A 192 -0.19 1.27 -21.25
C THR A 192 1.21 0.62 -21.22
N ASP A 193 2.23 1.32 -20.71
CA ASP A 193 3.58 0.82 -20.42
C ASP A 193 3.85 0.63 -18.90
N SER A 194 2.78 0.43 -18.12
CA SER A 194 2.84 0.23 -16.66
C SER A 194 2.67 -1.22 -16.20
N VAL A 195 3.10 -1.50 -14.96
CA VAL A 195 2.75 -2.69 -14.18
C VAL A 195 1.24 -2.82 -14.09
N GLU A 196 0.52 -1.73 -13.81
CA GLU A 196 -0.95 -1.70 -13.75
C GLU A 196 -1.58 -2.14 -15.08
N ALA A 197 -1.02 -1.74 -16.22
CA ALA A 197 -1.50 -2.15 -17.54
C ALA A 197 -1.10 -3.58 -17.89
N LEU A 198 0.11 -4.03 -17.52
CA LEU A 198 0.49 -5.45 -17.59
C LEU A 198 -0.44 -6.31 -16.71
N CYS A 199 -0.92 -5.77 -15.60
CA CYS A 199 -1.87 -6.43 -14.72
C CYS A 199 -3.32 -6.33 -15.22
N ARG A 200 -3.71 -5.26 -15.94
CA ARG A 200 -4.98 -5.22 -16.68
C ARG A 200 -4.97 -6.11 -17.93
N ALA A 201 -3.79 -6.39 -18.48
CA ALA A 201 -3.60 -7.45 -19.46
C ALA A 201 -4.06 -8.81 -18.95
N LEU A 202 -4.36 -8.94 -17.64
CA LEU A 202 -4.84 -10.17 -17.08
C LEU A 202 -6.38 -10.35 -17.20
N GLU A 203 -7.18 -9.30 -17.47
CA GLU A 203 -8.65 -9.12 -17.25
C GLU A 203 -9.29 -9.58 -15.93
N ILE A 204 -8.56 -10.37 -15.16
CA ILE A 204 -8.59 -10.44 -13.72
C ILE A 204 -9.02 -9.10 -13.10
N PRO A 205 -10.13 -9.08 -12.35
CA PRO A 205 -10.46 -7.93 -11.54
C PRO A 205 -9.62 -7.86 -10.25
N ARG A 206 -9.13 -9.00 -9.72
CA ARG A 206 -8.50 -9.13 -8.39
C ARG A 206 -7.53 -10.33 -8.32
N PHE A 207 -6.23 -10.14 -8.09
CA PHE A 207 -5.30 -11.26 -8.01
C PHE A 207 -4.10 -11.09 -7.09
N TYR A 208 -3.50 -12.25 -6.85
CA TYR A 208 -2.19 -12.46 -6.27
C TYR A 208 -1.25 -13.05 -7.35
N LEU A 209 -0.02 -12.54 -7.47
CA LEU A 209 1.01 -13.12 -8.35
C LEU A 209 2.33 -13.24 -7.62
N ALA A 210 2.76 -14.49 -7.37
CA ALA A 210 4.12 -14.86 -6.96
C ALA A 210 5.17 -14.22 -7.89
N LEU A 211 6.26 -13.66 -7.37
CA LEU A 211 7.43 -13.19 -8.15
C LEU A 211 8.71 -13.91 -7.71
N ARG A 212 8.84 -14.21 -6.42
CA ARG A 212 9.87 -15.11 -5.87
C ARG A 212 9.66 -16.53 -6.43
N GLY A 213 10.62 -17.01 -7.21
CA GLY A 213 10.67 -18.40 -7.70
C GLY A 213 9.87 -18.68 -8.98
N ILE A 214 9.39 -17.66 -9.71
CA ILE A 214 8.71 -17.90 -11.00
C ILE A 214 9.71 -18.36 -12.09
N PRO A 215 9.23 -19.03 -13.16
CA PRO A 215 10.08 -19.45 -14.27
C PRO A 215 10.91 -18.30 -14.84
N GLN A 216 12.21 -18.55 -15.03
CA GLN A 216 13.20 -17.52 -15.38
C GLN A 216 12.79 -16.58 -16.53
N PRO A 217 12.18 -17.04 -17.66
CA PRO A 217 11.76 -16.13 -18.74
C PRO A 217 10.71 -15.10 -18.31
N LEU A 218 9.82 -15.46 -17.37
CA LEU A 218 8.84 -14.53 -16.80
C LEU A 218 9.49 -13.62 -15.76
N ALA A 219 10.42 -14.14 -14.96
CA ALA A 219 11.19 -13.34 -14.00
C ALA A 219 11.97 -12.22 -14.71
N ASP A 220 12.61 -12.52 -15.84
CA ASP A 220 13.38 -11.54 -16.60
C ASP A 220 12.49 -10.55 -17.37
N ALA A 221 11.32 -10.98 -17.85
CA ALA A 221 10.31 -10.05 -18.37
C ALA A 221 9.88 -9.03 -17.29
N LEU A 222 9.60 -9.51 -16.06
CA LEU A 222 9.20 -8.68 -14.92
C LEU A 222 10.38 -7.94 -14.23
N ARG A 223 11.62 -8.08 -14.74
CA ARG A 223 12.75 -7.19 -14.44
C ARG A 223 12.87 -6.02 -15.41
N THR A 224 12.07 -5.97 -16.48
CA THR A 224 12.01 -4.84 -17.40
C THR A 224 11.46 -3.60 -16.66
N PRO A 225 12.11 -2.42 -16.72
CA PRO A 225 11.62 -1.22 -16.03
C PRO A 225 10.31 -0.63 -16.62
N LEU A 226 9.17 -1.11 -16.14
CA LEU A 226 7.84 -0.56 -16.46
C LEU A 226 7.54 0.68 -15.59
N LEU A 227 6.52 1.45 -15.96
CA LEU A 227 5.93 2.42 -15.03
C LEU A 227 5.18 1.68 -13.90
N GLU A 228 5.14 2.22 -12.69
CA GLU A 228 4.38 1.64 -11.57
C GLU A 228 3.73 2.77 -10.79
N ARG A 229 2.42 2.65 -10.51
CA ARG A 229 1.62 3.73 -9.93
C ARG A 229 1.98 3.96 -8.47
N MET A 230 2.39 5.17 -8.14
CA MET A 230 2.58 5.65 -6.77
C MET A 230 1.91 7.01 -6.60
N VAL A 231 0.95 7.10 -5.68
CA VAL A 231 0.27 8.36 -5.35
C VAL A 231 0.29 8.52 -3.85
N ASP A 232 0.72 9.68 -3.38
CA ASP A 232 0.86 9.96 -1.95
C ASP A 232 -0.49 10.38 -1.31
N ALA A 233 -0.44 10.81 -0.05
CA ALA A 233 -1.41 11.71 0.55
C ALA A 233 -1.57 13.01 -0.24
N VAL A 234 -0.44 13.57 -0.61
CA VAL A 234 -0.28 14.98 -0.94
C VAL A 234 -0.30 15.09 -2.46
N PHE A 235 -1.49 15.25 -3.02
CA PHE A 235 -1.67 15.25 -4.48
C PHE A 235 -2.61 16.38 -4.91
N ASP A 236 -1.99 17.47 -5.36
CA ASP A 236 -2.65 18.73 -5.76
C ASP A 236 -2.83 18.88 -7.28
N GLN A 237 -2.22 17.99 -8.05
CA GLN A 237 -2.20 18.00 -9.50
C GLN A 237 -3.30 17.09 -10.08
N GLN A 238 -3.41 17.07 -11.40
CA GLN A 238 -4.14 16.00 -12.10
C GLN A 238 -3.21 14.80 -12.29
N PHE A 239 -3.73 13.59 -12.14
CA PHE A 239 -2.98 12.34 -12.30
C PHE A 239 -2.25 12.26 -13.64
N GLY A 240 -0.92 12.41 -13.60
CA GLY A 240 -0.01 12.37 -14.73
C GLY A 240 1.23 11.51 -14.45
N ALA A 241 2.32 11.82 -15.15
CA ALA A 241 3.56 11.03 -15.12
C ALA A 241 4.30 11.09 -13.77
N GLU A 242 4.08 12.14 -13.00
CA GLU A 242 4.58 12.32 -11.63
C GLU A 242 3.98 11.34 -10.61
N THR A 243 2.86 10.68 -10.93
CA THR A 243 2.32 9.55 -10.14
C THR A 243 2.86 8.17 -10.54
N TYR A 244 3.98 8.12 -11.28
CA TYR A 244 4.63 6.87 -11.68
C TYR A 244 6.14 6.90 -11.45
N VAL A 245 6.65 5.81 -10.87
CA VAL A 245 8.09 5.49 -10.87
C VAL A 245 8.39 4.49 -11.98
N ARG A 246 9.66 4.35 -12.39
CA ARG A 246 10.09 3.16 -13.16
C ARG A 246 10.55 2.08 -12.20
N ALA A 247 9.91 0.92 -12.25
CA ALA A 247 10.11 -0.19 -11.34
C ALA A 247 10.45 -1.49 -12.09
N ARG A 248 11.37 -2.27 -11.51
CA ARG A 248 11.69 -3.65 -11.91
C ARG A 248 10.92 -4.60 -10.99
N LEU A 249 9.68 -4.91 -11.36
CA LEU A 249 8.69 -5.55 -10.48
C LEU A 249 9.24 -6.78 -9.71
N ALA A 250 9.87 -7.73 -10.41
CA ALA A 250 10.40 -8.96 -9.82
C ALA A 250 11.70 -8.80 -9.01
N ASP A 251 12.30 -7.60 -9.01
CA ASP A 251 13.38 -7.25 -8.09
C ASP A 251 12.88 -6.35 -6.94
N GLN A 252 11.82 -5.54 -7.15
CA GLN A 252 11.21 -4.69 -6.12
C GLN A 252 10.42 -5.50 -5.11
N PHE A 253 9.63 -6.45 -5.60
CA PHE A 253 8.73 -7.26 -4.79
C PHE A 253 8.99 -8.76 -4.99
N ASP A 254 8.75 -9.50 -3.93
CA ASP A 254 8.68 -10.95 -3.96
C ASP A 254 7.28 -11.44 -4.37
N ALA A 255 6.25 -10.59 -4.26
CA ALA A 255 5.04 -10.67 -5.09
C ALA A 255 4.09 -9.46 -5.01
N LEU A 256 3.02 -9.53 -5.80
CA LEU A 256 2.05 -8.45 -6.02
C LEU A 256 0.62 -8.92 -5.70
N ILE A 257 -0.18 -8.04 -5.08
CA ILE A 257 -1.64 -8.06 -5.23
C ILE A 257 -2.09 -6.90 -6.15
N TYR A 258 -3.12 -7.12 -6.96
CA TYR A 258 -3.69 -6.10 -7.84
C TYR A 258 -5.22 -6.10 -7.85
N PHE A 259 -5.79 -4.91 -8.07
CA PHE A 259 -7.21 -4.66 -8.29
C PHE A 259 -7.43 -3.83 -9.56
N ASP A 260 -8.33 -4.24 -10.44
CA ASP A 260 -8.62 -3.54 -11.69
C ASP A 260 -9.36 -2.20 -11.47
N GLU A 261 -10.27 -2.18 -10.50
CA GLU A 261 -10.99 -0.99 -10.05
C GLU A 261 -11.07 -0.93 -8.51
N THR A 262 -10.96 0.29 -7.95
CA THR A 262 -10.93 0.59 -6.51
C THR A 262 -11.86 1.77 -6.12
N ARG A 263 -12.15 1.97 -4.83
CA ARG A 263 -13.07 3.00 -4.26
C ARG A 263 -12.38 3.79 -3.12
N SER A 264 -12.98 4.70 -2.31
CA SER A 264 -12.27 5.74 -1.49
C SER A 264 -12.81 6.07 -0.05
N ILE A 265 -12.03 6.63 0.94
CA ILE A 265 -12.43 6.69 2.40
C ILE A 265 -13.71 7.50 2.62
N GLU A 266 -14.42 7.11 3.67
CA GLU A 266 -15.34 7.96 4.41
C GLU A 266 -14.67 8.34 5.74
N PRO A 267 -14.03 9.54 5.86
CA PRO A 267 -13.35 9.93 7.08
C PRO A 267 -14.38 10.33 8.16
N LEU A 268 -14.09 10.15 9.45
CA LEU A 268 -15.03 10.55 10.52
C LEU A 268 -15.27 12.06 10.61
N ASP A 269 -14.25 12.88 10.32
CA ASP A 269 -14.32 14.34 10.43
C ASP A 269 -15.06 14.95 9.20
N VAL A 270 -16.34 14.62 9.02
CA VAL A 270 -17.28 15.30 8.11
C VAL A 270 -18.46 15.90 8.90
N GLY A 271 -18.20 17.07 9.47
CA GLY A 271 -19.17 18.01 10.06
C GLY A 271 -18.80 19.44 9.71
#